data_AF-A0A2V9P465-F1
#
_entry.id   AF-A0A2V9P465-F1
#
_cell.length_a   1.000
_cell.length_b   1.000
_cell.length_c   1.000
_cell.angle_alpha   90.00
_cell.angle_beta   90.00
_cell.angle_gamma   90.00
#
_symmetry.space_group_name_H-M   'P 1'
#
loop_
_entity.id
_entity.type
_entity.pdbx_description
1 polymer ?
#
loop_
_entity_poly.entity_id
_entity_poly.type
_entity_poly.pdbx_seq_one_letter_code
_entity_poly.pdbx_strand_id
1 'polypeptide(L)'
;MMFAHKLVRAIELHANELASRLMESVRNDPELAEYQMVPEGELKDRVYEIYRHLGNWLLGKDTREIQRRYLIIGGRRAAQGVPLSQLIRAINLTRDNLWTFLKKDTLIDRPIEIFGELELLQLLDQFFEQAVYYAALGYEEMSVTDKNQEAEQTELAETART
;
A
#
# COMPACT_ATOMS: atom_id res chain seq x y z
N MET A 1 21.09 -7.78 9.99
CA MET A 1 19.95 -7.04 10.60
C MET A 1 19.12 -8.01 11.44
N MET A 2 19.46 -8.20 12.72
CA MET A 2 18.76 -9.17 13.59
C MET A 2 17.27 -8.82 13.82
N PHE A 3 16.93 -7.52 13.74
CA PHE A 3 15.56 -7.01 13.94
C PHE A 3 14.66 -7.14 12.71
N ALA A 4 15.19 -6.94 11.50
CA ALA A 4 14.44 -7.12 10.26
C ALA A 4 13.88 -8.55 10.13
N HIS A 5 14.70 -9.56 10.44
CA HIS A 5 14.26 -10.96 10.40
C HIS A 5 13.18 -11.29 11.46
N LYS A 6 13.30 -10.74 12.67
CA LYS A 6 12.27 -10.90 13.71
C LYS A 6 10.94 -10.29 13.25
N LEU A 7 10.98 -9.09 12.67
CA LEU A 7 9.79 -8.41 12.16
C LEU A 7 9.15 -9.18 11.00
N VAL A 8 9.94 -9.60 10.01
CA VAL A 8 9.45 -10.41 8.88
C VAL A 8 8.72 -11.65 9.40
N ARG A 9 9.31 -12.36 10.37
CA ARG A 9 8.72 -13.57 10.94
C ARG A 9 7.43 -13.28 11.72
N ALA A 10 7.37 -12.18 12.46
CA ALA A 10 6.16 -11.77 13.17
C ALA A 10 5.04 -11.41 12.17
N ILE A 11 5.37 -10.65 11.12
CA ILE A 11 4.43 -10.32 10.04
C ILE A 11 3.92 -11.58 9.35
N GLU A 12 4.79 -12.53 8.99
CA GLU A 12 4.41 -13.79 8.34
C GLU A 12 3.51 -14.65 9.24
N LEU A 13 3.83 -14.76 10.54
CA LEU A 13 3.06 -15.55 11.49
C LEU A 13 1.65 -14.96 11.73
N HIS A 14 1.53 -13.64 11.70
CA HIS A 14 0.28 -12.91 12.01
C HIS A 14 -0.40 -12.28 10.79
N ALA A 15 0.01 -12.65 9.57
CA ALA A 15 -0.49 -12.04 8.34
C ALA A 15 -2.02 -12.17 8.18
N ASN A 16 -2.61 -13.29 8.63
CA ASN A 16 -4.07 -13.49 8.66
C ASN A 16 -4.79 -12.46 9.55
N GLU A 17 -4.25 -12.21 10.75
CA GLU A 17 -4.81 -11.29 11.71
C GLU A 17 -4.70 -9.85 11.20
N LEU A 18 -3.49 -9.49 10.74
CA LEU A 18 -3.22 -8.19 10.14
C LEU A 18 -4.15 -7.93 8.95
N ALA A 19 -4.32 -8.92 8.06
CA ALA A 19 -5.25 -8.82 6.94
C ALA A 19 -6.69 -8.61 7.38
N SER A 20 -7.18 -9.43 8.30
CA SER A 20 -8.57 -9.34 8.79
C SER A 20 -8.86 -8.00 9.45
N ARG A 21 -7.94 -7.48 10.27
CA ARG A 21 -8.09 -6.17 10.93
C ARG A 21 -8.04 -5.01 9.95
N LEU A 22 -7.19 -5.09 8.93
CA LEU A 22 -7.13 -4.05 7.90
C LEU A 22 -8.41 -4.05 7.05
N MET A 23 -8.91 -5.23 6.66
CA MET A 23 -10.19 -5.37 5.95
C MET A 23 -11.34 -4.73 6.75
N GLU A 24 -11.41 -5.02 8.05
CA GLU A 24 -12.41 -4.43 8.94
C GLU A 24 -12.27 -2.91 9.03
N SER A 25 -11.05 -2.41 9.15
CA SER A 25 -10.78 -0.97 9.20
C SER A 25 -11.22 -0.27 7.91
N VAL A 26 -10.92 -0.85 6.73
CA VAL A 26 -11.34 -0.32 5.43
C VAL A 26 -12.87 -0.30 5.28
N ARG A 27 -13.55 -1.35 5.73
CA ARG A 27 -15.02 -1.46 5.66
C ARG A 27 -15.74 -0.48 6.58
N ASN A 28 -15.16 -0.18 7.74
CA ASN A 28 -15.78 0.68 8.73
C ASN A 28 -15.39 2.15 8.56
N ASP A 29 -14.50 2.47 7.61
CA ASP A 29 -14.08 3.84 7.34
C ASP A 29 -14.98 4.49 6.27
N PRO A 30 -15.81 5.49 6.63
CA PRO A 30 -16.69 6.15 5.67
C PRO A 30 -15.93 6.92 4.59
N GLU A 31 -14.65 7.27 4.82
CA GLU A 31 -13.82 7.95 3.82
C GLU A 31 -13.23 7.00 2.78
N LEU A 32 -13.52 5.69 2.86
CA LEU A 32 -13.05 4.67 1.92
C LEU A 32 -14.19 4.03 1.10
N ALA A 33 -15.32 4.73 0.93
CA ALA A 33 -16.51 4.20 0.30
C ALA A 33 -16.27 3.63 -1.12
N GLU A 34 -15.53 4.35 -1.97
CA GLU A 34 -15.17 3.91 -3.32
C GLU A 34 -14.10 2.81 -3.28
N TYR A 35 -13.18 2.84 -2.31
CA TYR A 35 -12.21 1.77 -2.09
C TYR A 35 -12.87 0.45 -1.68
N GLN A 36 -14.00 0.50 -0.97
CA GLN A 36 -14.76 -0.69 -0.57
C GLN A 36 -15.39 -1.43 -1.77
N MET A 37 -15.52 -0.77 -2.92
CA MET A 37 -16.01 -1.40 -4.16
C MET A 37 -14.96 -2.31 -4.82
N VAL A 38 -13.71 -2.27 -4.36
CA VAL A 38 -12.66 -3.21 -4.82
C VAL A 38 -13.04 -4.63 -4.40
N PRO A 39 -12.95 -5.64 -5.29
CA PRO A 39 -13.32 -7.02 -4.96
C PRO A 39 -12.63 -7.54 -3.69
N GLU A 40 -13.40 -8.16 -2.79
CA GLU A 40 -12.90 -8.64 -1.49
C GLU A 40 -11.72 -9.61 -1.62
N GLY A 41 -11.76 -10.52 -2.60
CA GLY A 41 -10.66 -11.42 -2.89
C GLY A 41 -9.37 -10.68 -3.26
N GLU A 42 -9.49 -9.60 -4.04
CA GLU A 42 -8.36 -8.75 -4.41
C GLU A 42 -7.81 -8.00 -3.18
N LEU A 43 -8.70 -7.51 -2.30
CA LEU A 43 -8.29 -6.78 -1.10
C LEU A 43 -7.49 -7.69 -0.16
N LYS A 44 -8.00 -8.91 0.10
CA LYS A 44 -7.32 -9.88 0.96
C LYS A 44 -5.96 -10.26 0.42
N ASP A 45 -5.87 -10.62 -0.86
CA ASP A 45 -4.60 -10.94 -1.52
C ASP A 45 -3.64 -9.75 -1.46
N ARG A 46 -4.17 -8.53 -1.60
CA ARG A 46 -3.36 -7.31 -1.57
C ARG A 46 -2.78 -7.02 -0.19
N VAL A 47 -3.52 -7.25 0.88
CA VAL A 47 -2.98 -7.06 2.23
C VAL A 47 -1.81 -8.02 2.48
N TYR A 48 -1.96 -9.29 2.07
CA TYR A 48 -0.88 -10.27 2.13
C TYR A 48 0.35 -9.85 1.33
N GLU A 49 0.14 -9.34 0.12
CA GLU A 49 1.21 -8.86 -0.72
C GLU A 49 1.99 -7.70 -0.09
N ILE A 50 1.29 -6.73 0.51
CA ILE A 50 1.95 -5.57 1.15
C ILE A 50 2.89 -6.02 2.26
N TYR A 51 2.44 -6.92 3.13
CA TYR A 51 3.24 -7.44 4.22
C TYR A 51 4.44 -8.27 3.76
N ARG A 52 4.26 -9.06 2.70
CA ARG A 52 5.37 -9.78 2.06
C ARG A 52 6.39 -8.83 1.41
N HIS A 53 5.93 -7.76 0.76
CA HIS A 53 6.82 -6.77 0.13
C HIS A 53 7.62 -6.01 1.18
N LEU A 54 6.97 -5.61 2.27
CA LEU A 54 7.65 -5.02 3.40
C LEU A 54 8.73 -5.96 3.96
N GLY A 55 8.40 -7.23 4.17
CA GLY A 55 9.37 -8.23 4.62
C GLY A 55 10.57 -8.34 3.69
N ASN A 56 10.34 -8.47 2.38
CA ASN A 56 11.41 -8.53 1.39
C ASN A 56 12.28 -7.27 1.39
N TRP A 57 11.66 -6.09 1.48
CA TRP A 57 12.37 -4.82 1.48
C TRP A 57 13.22 -4.64 2.75
N LEU A 58 12.73 -5.07 3.91
CA LEU A 58 13.51 -5.03 5.15
C LEU A 58 14.78 -5.90 5.10
N LEU A 59 14.79 -6.95 4.27
CA LEU A 59 15.92 -7.88 4.13
C LEU A 59 16.93 -7.43 3.06
N GLY A 60 16.49 -6.76 1.99
CA GLY A 60 17.35 -6.44 0.84
C GLY A 60 17.41 -4.96 0.44
N LYS A 61 16.53 -4.11 0.98
CA LYS A 61 16.37 -2.68 0.65
C LYS A 61 16.28 -2.37 -0.86
N ASP A 62 15.76 -3.28 -1.68
CA ASP A 62 15.61 -3.01 -3.11
C ASP A 62 14.43 -2.07 -3.38
N THR A 63 14.73 -0.77 -3.44
CA THR A 63 13.76 0.30 -3.74
C THR A 63 13.10 0.15 -5.11
N ARG A 64 13.75 -0.51 -6.08
CA ARG A 64 13.18 -0.68 -7.44
C ARG A 64 11.96 -1.58 -7.42
N GLU A 65 11.93 -2.56 -6.51
CA GLU A 65 10.78 -3.44 -6.37
C GLU A 65 9.58 -2.71 -5.75
N ILE A 66 9.81 -1.81 -4.77
CA ILE A 66 8.76 -0.93 -4.25
C ILE A 66 8.22 -0.05 -5.38
N GLN A 67 9.09 0.65 -6.10
CA GLN A 67 8.71 1.52 -7.20
C GLN A 67 7.81 0.80 -8.20
N ARG A 68 8.30 -0.29 -8.80
CA ARG A 68 7.57 -1.03 -9.83
C ARG A 68 6.20 -1.47 -9.34
N ARG A 69 6.12 -1.96 -8.10
CA ARG A 69 4.87 -2.49 -7.54
C ARG A 69 3.88 -1.37 -7.27
N TYR A 70 4.30 -0.33 -6.55
CA TYR A 70 3.43 0.77 -6.16
C TYR A 70 2.94 1.60 -7.35
N LEU A 71 3.72 1.72 -8.43
CA LEU A 71 3.22 2.24 -9.71
C LEU A 71 2.03 1.41 -10.24
N ILE A 72 2.15 0.09 -10.28
CA ILE A 72 1.06 -0.81 -10.73
C ILE A 72 -0.15 -0.72 -9.79
N ILE A 73 0.06 -0.60 -8.47
CA ILE A 73 -1.02 -0.42 -7.49
C ILE A 73 -1.80 0.86 -7.80
N GLY A 74 -1.09 1.98 -7.97
CA GLY A 74 -1.66 3.28 -8.29
C GLY A 74 -2.50 3.25 -9.56
N GLY A 75 -1.90 2.77 -10.66
CA GLY A 75 -2.58 2.71 -11.95
C GLY A 75 -3.81 1.81 -11.93
N ARG A 76 -3.76 0.65 -11.26
CA ARG A 76 -4.94 -0.21 -11.11
C ARG A 76 -6.07 0.49 -10.37
N ARG A 77 -5.77 1.23 -9.30
CA ARG A 77 -6.79 1.90 -8.49
C ARG A 77 -7.40 3.09 -9.23
N ALA A 78 -6.61 3.82 -10.02
CA ALA A 78 -7.12 4.81 -10.96
C ALA A 78 -8.09 4.19 -11.97
N ALA A 79 -7.71 3.07 -12.61
CA ALA A 79 -8.56 2.35 -13.55
C ALA A 79 -9.87 1.81 -12.95
N GLN A 80 -9.90 1.61 -11.63
CA GLN A 80 -11.08 1.20 -10.87
C GLN A 80 -11.93 2.40 -10.40
N GLY A 81 -11.53 3.64 -10.69
CA GLY A 81 -12.25 4.84 -10.28
C GLY A 81 -12.11 5.18 -8.78
N VAL A 82 -11.15 4.56 -8.08
CA VAL A 82 -10.92 4.82 -6.65
C VAL A 82 -10.22 6.17 -6.51
N PRO A 83 -10.73 7.15 -5.74
CA PRO A 83 -10.05 8.43 -5.59
C PRO A 83 -8.65 8.28 -4.97
N LEU A 84 -7.68 9.07 -5.45
CA LEU A 84 -6.30 9.05 -4.93
C LEU A 84 -6.23 9.25 -3.42
N SER A 85 -7.07 10.13 -2.85
CA SER A 85 -7.15 10.34 -1.40
C SER A 85 -7.47 9.06 -0.63
N GLN A 86 -8.36 8.21 -1.17
CA GLN A 86 -8.73 6.93 -0.56
C GLN A 86 -7.64 5.89 -0.68
N LEU A 87 -6.92 5.88 -1.81
CA LEU A 87 -5.72 5.05 -1.96
C LEU A 87 -4.67 5.41 -0.91
N ILE A 88 -4.37 6.70 -0.74
CA ILE A 88 -3.40 7.17 0.27
C ILE A 88 -3.87 6.79 1.67
N ARG A 89 -5.16 6.99 1.98
CA ARG A 89 -5.74 6.61 3.26
C ARG A 89 -5.66 5.11 3.53
N ALA A 90 -5.92 4.27 2.53
CA ALA A 90 -5.77 2.81 2.65
C ALA A 90 -4.31 2.39 2.92
N ILE A 91 -3.32 3.06 2.31
CA ILE A 91 -1.90 2.81 2.59
C ILE A 91 -1.56 3.22 4.04
N ASN A 92 -2.05 4.37 4.50
CA ASN A 92 -1.85 4.84 5.87
C ASN A 92 -2.52 3.91 6.91
N LEU A 93 -3.74 3.43 6.66
CA LEU A 93 -4.38 2.42 7.52
C LEU A 93 -3.56 1.12 7.59
N THR A 94 -2.89 0.75 6.50
CA THR A 94 -2.01 -0.43 6.49
C THR A 94 -0.81 -0.23 7.42
N ARG A 95 -0.19 0.96 7.39
CA ARG A 95 0.89 1.37 8.30
C ARG A 95 0.42 1.34 9.75
N ASP A 96 -0.73 1.95 10.04
CA ASP A 96 -1.26 2.07 11.40
C ASP A 96 -1.69 0.71 11.98
N ASN A 97 -2.25 -0.17 11.14
CA ASN A 97 -2.58 -1.55 11.53
C ASN A 97 -1.32 -2.32 11.95
N LEU A 98 -0.25 -2.22 11.17
CA LEU A 98 1.05 -2.82 11.50
C LEU A 98 1.63 -2.23 12.78
N TRP A 99 1.61 -0.90 12.91
CA TRP A 99 2.14 -0.22 14.09
C TRP A 99 1.40 -0.64 15.37
N THR A 100 0.07 -0.74 15.29
CA THR A 100 -0.75 -1.21 16.41
C THR A 100 -0.47 -2.65 16.78
N PHE A 101 -0.20 -3.51 15.78
CA PHE A 101 0.22 -4.89 16.02
C PHE A 101 1.57 -4.95 16.74
N LEU A 102 2.58 -4.22 16.26
CA LEU A 102 3.92 -4.19 16.88
C LEU A 102 3.92 -3.67 18.31
N LYS A 103 3.02 -2.73 18.63
CA LYS A 103 2.80 -2.26 20.00
C LYS A 103 2.19 -3.30 20.94
N LYS A 104 1.27 -4.13 20.44
CA LYS A 104 0.54 -5.12 21.25
C LYS A 104 1.37 -6.37 21.55
N ASP A 105 2.18 -6.83 20.59
CA ASP A 105 2.87 -8.12 20.69
C ASP A 105 4.23 -8.06 21.41
N THR A 106 4.50 -6.97 22.16
CA THR A 106 5.68 -6.78 23.03
C THR A 106 7.02 -7.26 22.44
N LEU A 107 7.36 -6.73 21.26
CA LEU A 107 8.78 -6.60 20.84
C LEU A 107 9.46 -5.36 21.47
N ILE A 108 8.72 -4.53 22.23
CA ILE A 108 9.09 -3.15 22.62
C ILE A 108 9.24 -2.96 24.15
N ASP A 109 9.18 -4.04 24.95
CA ASP A 109 9.17 -3.94 26.43
C ASP A 109 10.54 -4.19 27.09
N ARG A 110 11.64 -4.29 26.34
CA ARG A 110 12.98 -4.51 26.91
C ARG A 110 13.93 -3.33 26.66
N PRO A 111 14.50 -2.69 27.70
CA PRO A 111 15.35 -1.50 27.56
C PRO A 111 16.63 -1.66 26.72
N ILE A 112 17.01 -2.90 26.35
CA ILE A 112 18.20 -3.21 25.56
C ILE A 112 17.88 -3.24 24.04
N GLU A 113 16.60 -3.26 23.64
CA GLU A 113 16.16 -3.31 22.22
C GLU A 113 15.78 -1.94 21.62
N ILE A 114 15.78 -0.85 22.41
CA ILE A 114 15.35 0.51 22.03
C ILE A 114 16.05 1.05 20.76
N PHE A 115 17.36 0.81 20.59
CA PHE A 115 18.09 1.27 19.40
C PHE A 115 17.69 0.50 18.13
N GLY A 116 17.35 -0.78 18.25
CA GLY A 116 16.81 -1.58 17.14
C GLY A 116 15.37 -1.20 16.81
N GLU A 117 14.60 -0.74 17.80
CA GLU A 117 13.22 -0.28 17.63
C GLU A 117 13.13 1.06 16.87
N LEU A 118 14.04 2.00 17.16
CA LEU A 118 14.11 3.27 16.43
C LEU A 118 14.54 3.08 14.96
N GLU A 119 15.50 2.21 14.70
CA GLU A 119 15.89 1.87 13.32
C GLU A 119 14.73 1.20 12.58
N LEU A 120 13.98 0.32 13.25
CA LEU A 120 12.80 -0.34 12.68
C LEU A 120 11.71 0.67 12.31
N LEU A 121 11.46 1.63 13.19
CA LEU A 121 10.53 2.73 12.96
C LEU A 121 10.90 3.54 11.71
N GLN A 122 12.17 3.93 11.60
CA GLN A 122 12.67 4.67 10.43
C GLN A 122 12.54 3.85 9.14
N LEU A 123 12.79 2.55 9.19
CA LEU A 123 12.62 1.66 8.04
C LEU A 123 11.16 1.53 7.61
N LEU A 124 10.24 1.40 8.56
CA LEU A 124 8.80 1.36 8.27
C LEU A 124 8.34 2.68 7.63
N ASP A 125 8.76 3.81 8.19
CA ASP A 125 8.41 5.13 7.63
C ASP A 125 8.95 5.29 6.21
N GLN A 126 10.21 4.96 5.99
CA GLN A 126 10.81 5.00 4.65
C GLN A 126 10.05 4.11 3.64
N PHE A 127 9.63 2.91 4.05
CA PHE A 127 8.85 2.02 3.20
C PHE A 127 7.51 2.64 2.80
N PHE A 128 6.76 3.15 3.78
CA PHE A 128 5.41 3.68 3.54
C PHE A 128 5.42 5.03 2.81
N GLU A 129 6.42 5.87 3.03
CA GLU A 129 6.62 7.10 2.25
C GLU A 129 6.85 6.80 0.77
N GLN A 130 7.72 5.82 0.46
CA GLN A 130 7.95 5.38 -0.92
C GLN A 130 6.70 4.74 -1.53
N ALA A 131 5.99 3.93 -0.75
CA ALA A 131 4.73 3.32 -1.16
C ALA A 131 3.69 4.38 -1.60
N VAL A 132 3.48 5.41 -0.79
CA VAL A 132 2.56 6.51 -1.10
C VAL A 132 3.01 7.27 -2.34
N TYR A 133 4.29 7.63 -2.42
CA TYR A 133 4.82 8.40 -3.55
C TYR A 133 4.66 7.66 -4.89
N TYR A 134 5.09 6.40 -4.97
CA TYR A 134 4.98 5.63 -6.21
C TYR A 134 3.54 5.21 -6.54
N ALA A 135 2.68 5.05 -5.53
CA ALA A 135 1.25 4.85 -5.77
C ALA A 135 0.60 6.08 -6.39
N ALA A 136 0.93 7.28 -5.91
CA ALA A 136 0.44 8.52 -6.49
C ALA A 136 0.94 8.70 -7.94
N LEU A 137 2.23 8.46 -8.20
CA LEU A 137 2.78 8.52 -9.56
C LEU A 137 2.05 7.59 -10.53
N GLY A 138 1.87 6.31 -10.16
CA GLY A 138 1.20 5.35 -11.04
C GLY A 138 -0.28 5.68 -11.26
N TYR A 139 -0.91 6.30 -10.27
CA TYR A 139 -2.28 6.79 -10.37
C TYR A 139 -2.39 7.93 -11.39
N GLU A 140 -1.47 8.89 -11.33
CA GLU A 140 -1.40 10.03 -12.24
C GLU A 140 -1.10 9.58 -13.68
N GLU A 141 -0.15 8.67 -13.87
CA GLU A 141 0.21 8.12 -15.19
C GLU A 141 -1.00 7.48 -15.90
N MET A 142 -1.82 6.72 -15.16
CA MET A 142 -3.04 6.12 -15.70
C MET A 142 -4.08 7.19 -16.04
N SER A 143 -4.28 8.16 -15.14
CA SER A 143 -5.26 9.24 -15.33
C SER A 143 -4.93 10.14 -16.53
N VAL A 144 -3.64 10.34 -16.84
CA VAL A 144 -3.19 11.07 -18.02
C VAL A 144 -3.41 10.24 -19.30
N THR A 145 -3.15 8.94 -19.23
CA THR A 145 -3.37 8.02 -20.36
C THR A 145 -4.84 7.98 -20.77
N ASP A 146 -5.75 7.86 -19.79
CA ASP A 146 -7.19 7.84 -20.05
C ASP A 146 -7.67 9.15 -20.71
N LYS A 147 -7.21 10.31 -20.23
CA LYS A 147 -7.54 11.63 -20.81
C LYS A 147 -7.05 11.78 -22.25
N ASN A 148 -5.84 11.29 -22.55
CA ASN A 148 -5.29 11.37 -23.90
C ASN A 148 -6.08 10.48 -24.88
N GLN A 149 -6.51 9.30 -24.44
CA GLN A 149 -7.33 8.39 -25.25
C GLN A 149 -8.73 8.95 -25.53
N GLU A 150 -9.36 9.60 -24.54
CA GLU A 150 -10.65 10.28 -24.72
C GLU A 150 -10.55 11.46 -25.70
N ALA A 151 -9.47 12.24 -25.63
CA ALA A 151 -9.21 13.35 -26.55
C ALA A 151 -9.04 12.87 -28.00
N GLU A 152 -8.22 11.82 -28.22
CA GLU A 152 -8.02 11.24 -29.56
C GLU A 152 -9.32 10.66 -30.15
N GLN A 153 -10.15 10.00 -29.33
CA GLN A 153 -11.44 9.46 -29.78
C GLN A 153 -12.43 10.56 -30.15
N THR A 154 -12.41 11.68 -29.43
CA THR A 154 -13.29 12.84 -29.69
C THR A 154 -12.90 13.51 -31.01
N GLU A 155 -11.61 13.73 -31.26
CA GLU A 155 -11.12 14.31 -32.52
C GLU A 155 -11.42 13.42 -33.75
N LEU A 156 -11.28 12.10 -33.62
CA LEU A 156 -11.63 11.15 -34.68
C LEU A 156 -13.14 11.14 -34.99
N ALA A 157 -13.98 11.24 -33.96
CA ALA A 157 -15.43 11.28 -34.12
C ALA A 157 -15.94 12.59 -34.75
N GLU A 158 -15.28 13.71 -34.49
CA GLU A 158 -15.58 15.00 -35.12
C GLU A 158 -15.13 15.04 -36.59
N THR A 159 -13.94 14.51 -36.87
CA THR A 159 -13.40 14.42 -38.25
C THR A 159 -14.26 13.53 -39.14
N ALA A 160 -14.81 12.42 -38.61
CA ALA A 160 -15.68 11.51 -39.36
C ALA A 160 -17.10 12.06 -39.63
N ARG A 161 -17.49 13.18 -39.00
CA ARG A 161 -18.79 13.84 -39.18
C ARG A 161 -18.74 15.02 -40.16
N THR A 162 -17.57 15.35 -40.68
CA THR A 162 -17.32 16.45 -41.63
C THR A 162 -17.10 15.89 -43.03
#